data_AF-A0A418KV48-F1
#
_entry.id   AF-A0A418KV48-F1
#
_cell.length_a   1.000
_cell.length_b   1.000
_cell.length_c   1.000
_cell.angle_alpha   90.00
_cell.angle_beta   90.00
_cell.angle_gamma   90.00
#
_symmetry.space_group_name_H-M   'P 1'
#
loop_
_entity.id
_entity.type
_entity.pdbx_description
1 polymer ?
#
loop_
_entity_poly.entity_id
_entity_poly.type
_entity_poly.pdbx_seq_one_letter_code
_entity_poly.pdbx_strand_id
1 'polypeptide(L)'
;MTKAGIGEFLREQRRTAQLSLRQLADLAGVSNPYLSQIERGLRKPSAEVLQQIAKALRISSEALYVRAGLLDEPSGDHSVEDAVLADPGLDEQQKRALLDVYASFRAANAARRGTEKEG
;
A
#
# COMPACT_ATOMS: atom_id res chain seq x y z
N MET A 1 -3.17 18.55 0.65
CA MET A 1 -3.69 17.48 -0.23
C MET A 1 -4.17 16.35 0.66
N THR A 2 -5.49 16.26 0.86
CA THR A 2 -6.13 15.28 1.74
C THR A 2 -5.82 13.86 1.28
N LYS A 3 -5.42 12.99 2.22
CA LYS A 3 -5.14 11.56 2.02
C LYS A 3 -6.29 10.94 1.21
N ALA A 4 -6.11 10.73 -0.09
CA ALA A 4 -7.15 10.16 -0.95
C ALA A 4 -7.58 8.82 -0.34
N GLY A 5 -8.84 8.74 0.09
CA GLY A 5 -9.33 7.61 0.87
C GLY A 5 -9.34 6.33 0.05
N ILE A 6 -9.42 5.17 0.72
CA ILE A 6 -9.50 3.86 0.07
C ILE A 6 -10.59 3.78 -1.03
N GLY A 7 -11.71 4.48 -0.86
CA GLY A 7 -12.78 4.52 -1.86
C GLY A 7 -12.36 5.13 -3.19
N GLU A 8 -11.61 6.24 -3.15
CA GLU A 8 -11.10 6.91 -4.35
C GLU A 8 -10.06 6.03 -5.06
N PHE A 9 -9.15 5.43 -4.29
CA PHE A 9 -8.18 4.47 -4.81
C PHE A 9 -8.86 3.27 -5.49
N LEU A 10 -9.87 2.67 -4.85
CA LEU A 10 -10.63 1.56 -5.44
C LEU A 10 -11.30 1.95 -6.76
N ARG A 11 -11.87 3.16 -6.82
CA ARG A 11 -12.49 3.71 -8.03
C ARG A 11 -11.46 3.90 -9.15
N GLU A 12 -10.27 4.38 -8.84
CA GLU A 12 -9.16 4.52 -9.79
C GLU A 12 -8.72 3.16 -10.32
N GLN A 13 -8.44 2.20 -9.43
CA GLN A 13 -8.01 0.85 -9.82
C GLN A 13 -9.06 0.15 -10.69
N ARG A 14 -10.35 0.29 -10.35
CA ARG A 14 -11.45 -0.23 -11.16
C ARG A 14 -11.45 0.37 -12.58
N ARG A 15 -11.24 1.68 -12.70
CA ARG A 15 -11.18 2.38 -14.00
C ARG A 15 -9.96 1.95 -14.82
N THR A 16 -8.81 1.79 -14.18
CA THR A 16 -7.59 1.26 -14.82
C THR A 16 -7.79 -0.15 -15.33
N ALA A 17 -8.48 -0.99 -14.56
CA ALA A 17 -8.89 -2.34 -14.97
C ALA A 17 -10.03 -2.36 -16.01
N GLN A 18 -10.54 -1.19 -16.43
CA GLN A 18 -11.64 -1.03 -17.38
C GLN A 18 -12.93 -1.76 -16.96
N LEU A 19 -13.15 -1.91 -15.65
CA LEU A 19 -14.33 -2.56 -15.10
C LEU A 19 -15.43 -1.53 -14.81
N SER A 20 -16.65 -1.85 -15.21
CA SER A 20 -17.83 -1.18 -14.66
C SER A 20 -17.97 -1.49 -13.17
N LEU A 21 -18.70 -0.62 -12.45
CA LEU A 21 -19.00 -0.86 -11.03
C LEU A 21 -19.72 -2.20 -10.82
N ARG A 22 -20.58 -2.60 -11.76
CA ARG A 22 -21.30 -3.87 -11.71
C ARG A 22 -20.38 -5.06 -11.88
N GLN A 23 -19.49 -5.03 -12.88
CA GLN A 23 -18.53 -6.10 -13.09
C GLN A 23 -17.60 -6.30 -11.88
N LEU A 24 -17.10 -5.21 -11.28
CA LEU A 24 -16.27 -5.35 -10.09
C LEU A 24 -17.05 -5.93 -8.90
N ALA A 25 -18.29 -5.48 -8.69
CA ALA A 25 -19.14 -6.02 -7.64
C ALA A 25 -19.37 -7.53 -7.80
N ASP A 26 -19.69 -7.95 -9.02
CA ASP A 26 -19.92 -9.37 -9.36
C ASP A 26 -18.63 -10.19 -9.14
N LEU A 27 -17.47 -9.70 -9.59
CA LEU A 27 -16.17 -10.37 -9.41
C LEU A 27 -15.73 -10.46 -7.94
N ALA A 28 -16.02 -9.43 -7.15
CA ALA A 28 -15.67 -9.38 -5.73
C ALA A 28 -16.71 -10.10 -4.85
N GLY A 29 -17.84 -10.55 -5.40
CA GLY A 29 -18.89 -11.20 -4.61
C GLY A 29 -19.61 -10.25 -3.64
N VAL A 30 -19.66 -8.95 -3.95
CA VAL A 30 -20.32 -7.93 -3.12
C VAL A 30 -21.47 -7.27 -3.89
N SER A 31 -22.41 -6.64 -3.19
CA SER A 31 -23.50 -5.95 -3.87
C SER A 31 -23.03 -4.64 -4.53
N ASN A 32 -23.57 -4.35 -5.72
CA ASN A 32 -23.27 -3.11 -6.45
C ASN A 32 -23.57 -1.83 -5.62
N PRO A 33 -24.71 -1.72 -4.89
CA PRO A 33 -24.96 -0.57 -4.01
C PRO A 33 -23.91 -0.41 -2.91
N TYR A 34 -23.44 -1.54 -2.34
CA TYR A 34 -22.42 -1.51 -1.29
C TYR A 34 -21.06 -1.04 -1.82
N LEU A 35 -20.62 -1.58 -2.97
CA LEU A 35 -19.39 -1.12 -3.64
C LEU A 35 -19.47 0.37 -4.02
N SER A 36 -20.63 0.85 -4.49
CA SER A 36 -20.88 2.27 -4.75
C SER A 36 -20.69 3.15 -3.51
N GLN A 37 -21.14 2.68 -2.34
CA GLN A 37 -20.98 3.40 -1.08
C GLN A 37 -19.51 3.42 -0.64
N ILE A 38 -18.77 2.32 -0.84
CA ILE A 38 -17.34 2.24 -0.56
C ILE A 38 -16.55 3.23 -1.42
N GLU A 39 -16.74 3.24 -2.74
CA GLU A 39 -16.00 4.13 -3.66
C GLU A 39 -16.24 5.62 -3.39
N ARG A 40 -17.38 5.96 -2.77
CA ARG A 40 -17.71 7.33 -2.36
C ARG A 40 -17.27 7.66 -0.92
N GLY A 41 -16.66 6.72 -0.22
CA GLY A 41 -16.26 6.89 1.18
C GLY A 41 -17.43 6.93 2.18
N LEU A 42 -18.64 6.53 1.76
CA LEU A 42 -19.84 6.53 2.61
C LEU A 42 -19.92 5.30 3.52
N ARG A 43 -19.15 4.24 3.22
CA ARG A 43 -19.05 3.03 4.01
C ARG A 43 -17.60 2.59 4.12
N LYS A 44 -17.20 2.19 5.33
CA LYS A 44 -15.93 1.51 5.56
C LYS A 44 -16.10 0.00 5.28
N PRO A 45 -15.34 -0.58 4.34
CA PRO A 45 -15.36 -2.03 4.11
C PRO A 45 -14.64 -2.79 5.24
N SER A 46 -15.00 -4.05 5.44
CA SER A 46 -14.22 -4.97 6.29
C SER A 46 -12.93 -5.41 5.60
N ALA A 47 -11.99 -5.99 6.35
CA ALA A 47 -10.75 -6.54 5.80
C ALA A 47 -11.00 -7.66 4.76
N GLU A 48 -12.03 -8.48 4.99
CA GLU A 48 -12.46 -9.54 4.07
C GLU A 48 -12.98 -8.96 2.75
N VAL A 49 -13.84 -7.94 2.82
CA VAL A 49 -14.35 -7.24 1.61
C VAL A 49 -13.21 -6.59 0.84
N LEU A 50 -12.25 -5.96 1.53
CA LEU A 50 -11.06 -5.40 0.89
C LEU A 50 -10.22 -6.49 0.19
N GLN A 51 -10.07 -7.66 0.80
CA GLN A 51 -9.36 -8.78 0.20
C GLN A 51 -10.07 -9.31 -1.06
N GLN A 52 -11.40 -9.44 -1.01
CA GLN A 52 -12.21 -9.86 -2.16
C GLN A 52 -12.09 -8.87 -3.33
N ILE A 53 -12.17 -7.56 -3.05
CA ILE A 53 -12.01 -6.51 -4.05
C ILE A 53 -10.58 -6.50 -4.61
N ALA A 54 -9.56 -6.65 -3.76
CA ALA A 54 -8.16 -6.73 -4.19
C ALA A 54 -7.92 -7.92 -5.14
N LYS A 55 -8.49 -9.09 -4.81
CA LYS A 55 -8.44 -10.28 -5.66
C LYS A 55 -9.13 -10.05 -7.00
N ALA A 56 -10.30 -9.42 -7.01
CA ALA A 56 -11.04 -9.09 -8.23
C ALA A 56 -10.26 -8.12 -9.14
N LEU A 57 -9.56 -7.15 -8.54
CA LEU A 57 -8.70 -6.18 -9.23
C LEU A 57 -7.30 -6.73 -9.55
N ARG A 58 -6.95 -7.92 -9.07
CA ARG A 58 -5.62 -8.54 -9.19
C ARG A 58 -4.49 -7.65 -8.65
N ILE A 59 -4.72 -7.00 -7.51
CA ILE A 59 -3.75 -6.15 -6.82
C ILE A 59 -3.46 -6.69 -5.42
N SER A 60 -2.29 -6.34 -4.87
CA SER A 60 -1.91 -6.76 -3.52
C SER A 60 -2.87 -6.18 -2.46
N SER A 61 -3.38 -7.04 -1.58
CA SER A 61 -4.23 -6.63 -0.45
C SER A 61 -3.47 -5.72 0.53
N GLU A 62 -2.16 -5.90 0.67
CA GLU A 62 -1.28 -5.05 1.48
C GLU A 62 -1.33 -3.59 1.03
N ALA A 63 -1.29 -3.35 -0.29
CA ALA A 63 -1.37 -2.02 -0.87
C ALA A 63 -2.73 -1.34 -0.55
N LEU A 64 -3.83 -2.11 -0.52
CA LEU A 64 -5.12 -1.57 -0.07
C LEU A 64 -5.11 -1.27 1.43
N TYR A 65 -4.53 -2.13 2.26
CA TYR A 65 -4.57 -1.95 3.72
C TYR A 65 -3.79 -0.73 4.20
N VAL A 66 -2.62 -0.46 3.62
CA VAL A 66 -1.86 0.79 3.85
C VAL A 66 -2.70 1.99 3.44
N ARG A 67 -3.35 1.93 2.27
CA ARG A 67 -4.17 3.04 1.76
C ARG A 67 -5.46 3.26 2.56
N ALA A 68 -6.01 2.19 3.13
CA ALA A 68 -7.20 2.23 3.97
C ALA A 68 -6.89 2.65 5.42
N GLY A 69 -5.61 2.81 5.78
CA GLY A 69 -5.20 3.07 7.16
C GLY A 69 -5.53 1.91 8.09
N LEU A 70 -5.65 0.68 7.55
CA LEU A 70 -5.77 -0.56 8.33
C LEU A 70 -4.40 -1.17 8.65
N LEU A 71 -3.38 -0.79 7.89
CA LEU A 71 -1.99 -0.89 8.29
C LEU A 71 -1.50 0.55 8.46
N ASP A 72 -0.91 0.85 9.61
CA ASP A 72 -0.02 1.99 9.68
C ASP A 72 1.04 1.80 8.57
N GLU A 73 1.37 2.88 7.83
CA GLU A 73 2.67 2.89 7.14
C GLU A 73 3.67 2.46 8.20
N PRO A 74 4.45 1.37 8.01
CA PRO A 74 5.19 0.74 9.10
C PRO A 74 5.79 1.83 9.96
N SER A 75 5.17 2.02 11.12
CA SER A 75 5.55 3.06 12.06
C SER A 75 7.01 2.76 12.36
N GLY A 76 7.87 3.77 12.26
CA GLY A 76 9.32 3.63 12.46
C GLY A 76 9.74 3.19 13.86
N ASP A 77 8.89 2.48 14.61
CA ASP A 77 9.18 1.90 15.92
C ASP A 77 10.18 0.73 15.81
N HIS A 78 10.35 0.15 14.62
CA HIS A 78 11.48 -0.73 14.30
C HIS A 78 12.13 -0.28 13.00
N SER A 79 13.06 0.67 13.13
CA SER A 79 13.95 1.04 12.02
C SER A 79 14.73 -0.20 11.59
N VAL A 80 14.86 -0.42 10.27
CA VAL A 80 15.69 -1.52 9.73
C VAL A 80 17.11 -1.41 10.28
N GLU A 81 17.57 -0.18 10.49
CA GLU A 81 18.83 0.13 11.12
C GLU A 81 18.92 -0.42 12.55
N ASP A 82 17.87 -0.27 13.38
CA ASP A 82 17.81 -0.85 14.73
C ASP A 82 17.82 -2.38 14.70
N ALA A 83 17.13 -3.00 13.75
CA ALA A 83 17.11 -4.46 13.58
C ALA A 83 18.49 -5.01 13.21
N VAL A 84 19.24 -4.33 12.33
CA VAL A 84 20.60 -4.71 11.94
C VAL A 84 21.57 -4.54 13.13
N LEU A 85 21.44 -3.46 13.89
CA LEU A 85 22.31 -3.20 15.05
C LEU A 85 22.09 -4.21 16.18
N ALA A 86 20.85 -4.64 16.39
CA ALA A 86 20.45 -5.58 17.44
C ALA A 86 20.72 -7.07 17.11
N ASP A 87 21.12 -7.40 15.88
CA ASP A 87 21.36 -8.79 15.46
C ASP A 87 22.65 -9.35 16.10
N PRO A 88 22.57 -10.39 16.96
CA PRO A 88 23.74 -10.98 17.59
C PRO A 88 24.55 -11.88 16.63
N GLY A 89 24.01 -12.23 15.47
CA GLY A 89 24.68 -13.03 14.44
C GLY A 89 25.62 -12.21 13.54
N LEU A 90 25.62 -10.88 13.69
CA LEU A 90 26.44 -9.98 12.89
C LEU A 90 27.58 -9.39 13.71
N ASP A 91 28.78 -9.38 13.12
CA ASP A 91 29.88 -8.56 13.62
C ASP A 91 29.74 -7.07 13.22
N GLU A 92 30.55 -6.20 13.82
CA GLU A 92 30.48 -4.76 13.57
C GLU A 92 30.78 -4.37 12.11
N GLN A 93 31.64 -5.13 11.43
CA GLN A 93 31.96 -4.88 10.03
C GLN A 93 30.76 -5.24 9.12
N GLN A 94 30.09 -6.35 9.41
CA GLN A 94 28.91 -6.81 8.70
C GLN A 94 27.72 -5.88 8.92
N LYS A 95 27.49 -5.43 10.17
CA LYS A 95 26.50 -4.41 10.48
C LYS A 95 26.75 -3.14 9.68
N ARG A 96 28.00 -2.66 9.67
CA ARG A 96 28.38 -1.46 8.92
C ARG A 96 28.10 -1.59 7.42
N ALA A 97 28.50 -2.72 6.83
CA ALA A 97 28.29 -2.97 5.41
C ALA A 97 26.80 -2.97 5.03
N LEU A 98 25.95 -3.61 5.85
CA LEU A 98 24.50 -3.65 5.62
C LEU A 98 23.87 -2.26 5.71
N LEU A 99 24.25 -1.46 6.71
CA LEU A 99 23.76 -0.10 6.89
C LEU A 99 24.18 0.81 5.73
N ASP A 100 25.42 0.71 5.25
CA ASP A 100 25.92 1.52 4.13
C ASP A 100 25.18 1.16 2.82
N VAL A 101 24.97 -0.13 2.55
CA VAL A 101 24.17 -0.59 1.39
C VAL A 101 22.74 -0.08 1.48
N TYR A 102 22.10 -0.24 2.65
CA TYR A 102 20.72 0.19 2.87
C TYR A 102 20.56 1.72 2.66
N ALA A 103 21.46 2.52 3.23
CA ALA A 103 21.48 3.96 3.05
C ALA A 103 21.64 4.37 1.58
N SER A 104 22.50 3.67 0.83
CA SER A 104 22.69 3.93 -0.60
C SER A 104 21.41 3.74 -1.42
N PHE A 105 20.64 2.68 -1.14
CA PHE A 105 19.37 2.42 -1.84
C PHE A 105 18.30 3.43 -1.47
N ARG A 106 18.22 3.83 -0.20
CA ARG A 106 17.31 4.88 0.26
C ARG A 106 17.57 6.21 -0.45
N ALA A 107 18.83 6.62 -0.54
CA ALA A 107 19.23 7.83 -1.24
C ALA A 107 18.92 7.77 -2.74
N ALA A 108 19.25 6.67 -3.41
CA ALA A 108 18.98 6.48 -4.83
C ALA A 108 17.48 6.49 -5.16
N ASN A 109 16.64 5.90 -4.30
CA ASN A 109 15.18 5.90 -4.45
C ASN A 109 14.58 7.30 -4.21
N ALA A 110 15.10 8.05 -3.23
CA ALA A 110 14.66 9.41 -2.96
C ALA A 110 14.96 10.35 -4.13
N ALA A 111 16.16 10.24 -4.72
CA ALA A 111 16.55 11.00 -5.90
C ALA A 111 15.63 10.73 -7.10
N ARG A 112 15.33 9.45 -7.38
CA ARG A 112 14.39 9.06 -8.46
C ARG A 112 12.98 9.63 -8.26
N ARG A 113 12.48 9.65 -7.02
CA ARG A 113 11.16 10.22 -6.69
C ARG A 113 11.11 11.74 -6.79
N GLY A 114 12.25 12.43 -6.63
CA GLY A 114 12.35 13.88 -6.81
C GLY A 114 12.25 14.28 -8.28
N THR A 115 12.96 13.56 -9.14
CA THR A 115 12.98 13.81 -10.59
C THR A 115 11.65 13.57 -11.29
N GLU A 116 10.81 12.66 -10.76
CA GLU A 116 9.46 12.38 -11.29
C GLU A 116 8.42 13.44 -10.91
N LYS A 117 8.72 14.36 -9.98
CA LYS A 117 7.79 15.41 -9.52
C LYS A 117 8.00 16.76 -10.22
N GLU A 118 9.08 16.92 -10.97
CA GLU A 118 9.45 18.17 -11.64
C GLU A 118 9.20 18.15 -13.16
N GLY A 119 8.69 17.04 -13.71
CA GLY A 119 8.24 16.91 -15.12
C GLY A 119 6.74 16.69 -15.22
#